data_AF-A0A1C0A7A6-F1
#
_entry.id   AF-A0A1C0A7A6-F1
#
_cell.length_a   1.000
_cell.length_b   1.000
_cell.length_c   1.000
_cell.angle_alpha   90.00
_cell.angle_beta   90.00
_cell.angle_gamma   90.00
#
_symmetry.space_group_name_H-M   'P 1'
#
loop_
_entity.id
_entity.type
_entity.pdbx_description
1 polymer ?
#
loop_
_entity_poly.entity_id
_entity_poly.type
_entity_poly.pdbx_seq_one_letter_code
_entity_poly.pdbx_strand_id
1 'polypeptide(L)'
;MDKEEIKDKIEENYRFNFAVNVGDGAFFSLGMGFIAVGTILPLFIRHLTNLKFYISMISAILMFGANIPQLLSAKYTRNFDRKKKPVLILGLLQRIPWLLLTILTFFMNKKDLLISFFIILGFYKRTQLLSEKKRKVLANAFRIYLIL
;
A
#
# COMPACT_ATOMS: atom_id res chain seq x y z
N MET A 1 0.31 -24.73 -19.69
CA MET A 1 -0.17 -25.18 -18.38
C MET A 1 -1.65 -25.39 -18.56
N ASP A 2 -2.07 -26.64 -18.51
CA ASP A 2 -3.44 -27.03 -18.80
C ASP A 2 -4.36 -26.64 -17.65
N LYS A 3 -5.66 -26.41 -17.90
CA LYS A 3 -6.60 -25.89 -16.87
C LYS A 3 -6.75 -26.84 -15.67
N GLU A 4 -6.70 -28.15 -15.93
CA GLU A 4 -6.70 -29.21 -14.91
C GLU A 4 -5.46 -29.11 -14.00
N GLU A 5 -4.27 -28.96 -14.59
CA GLU A 5 -3.00 -28.85 -13.86
C GLU A 5 -2.93 -27.63 -12.92
N ILE A 6 -3.64 -26.54 -13.25
CA ILE A 6 -3.78 -25.37 -12.38
C ILE A 6 -4.68 -25.66 -11.19
N LYS A 7 -5.78 -26.38 -11.43
CA LYS A 7 -6.80 -26.70 -10.43
C LYS A 7 -6.24 -27.63 -9.36
N ASP A 8 -5.48 -28.64 -9.77
CA ASP A 8 -4.80 -29.58 -8.88
C ASP A 8 -3.80 -28.86 -7.96
N LYS A 9 -2.98 -27.97 -8.52
CA LYS A 9 -2.03 -27.14 -7.74
C LYS A 9 -2.72 -26.20 -6.76
N ILE A 10 -3.94 -25.73 -7.07
CA ILE A 10 -4.73 -24.88 -6.18
C ILE A 10 -5.30 -25.70 -5.03
N GLU A 11 -5.85 -26.88 -5.31
CA GLU A 11 -6.44 -27.77 -4.29
C GLU A 11 -5.38 -28.31 -3.33
N GLU A 12 -4.23 -28.74 -3.85
CA GLU A 12 -3.09 -29.21 -3.05
C GLU A 12 -2.63 -28.17 -2.01
N ASN A 13 -2.55 -26.90 -2.41
CA ASN A 13 -2.05 -25.81 -1.56
C ASN A 13 -3.16 -24.99 -0.91
N TYR A 14 -4.42 -25.41 -1.00
CA TYR A 14 -5.57 -24.57 -0.61
C TYR A 14 -5.50 -24.13 0.86
N ARG A 15 -5.29 -25.09 1.78
CA ARG A 15 -5.27 -24.81 3.23
C ARG A 15 -4.10 -23.91 3.64
N PHE A 16 -2.92 -24.14 3.06
CA PHE A 16 -1.74 -23.30 3.30
C PHE A 16 -1.95 -21.88 2.75
N ASN A 17 -2.39 -21.76 1.50
CA ASN A 17 -2.70 -20.47 0.90
C ASN A 17 -3.77 -19.71 1.70
N PHE A 18 -4.83 -20.40 2.13
CA PHE A 18 -5.88 -19.81 2.96
C PHE A 18 -5.32 -19.27 4.27
N ALA A 19 -4.59 -20.09 5.03
CA ALA A 19 -4.01 -19.68 6.30
C ALA A 19 -3.04 -18.50 6.16
N VAL A 20 -2.17 -18.51 5.13
CA VAL A 20 -1.23 -17.42 4.86
C VAL A 20 -1.97 -16.13 4.47
N ASN A 21 -3.01 -16.20 3.64
CA ASN A 21 -3.77 -15.01 3.25
C ASN A 21 -4.57 -14.43 4.41
N VAL A 22 -5.19 -15.29 5.24
CA VAL A 22 -5.92 -14.85 6.44
C VAL A 22 -4.95 -14.22 7.44
N GLY A 23 -3.81 -14.85 7.68
CA GLY A 23 -2.75 -14.31 8.54
C GLY A 23 -2.26 -12.96 8.03
N ASP A 24 -1.93 -12.85 6.74
CA ASP A 24 -1.50 -11.58 6.14
C ASP A 24 -2.56 -10.48 6.29
N GLY A 25 -3.83 -10.80 6.02
CA GLY A 25 -4.94 -9.86 6.18
C GLY A 25 -5.15 -9.42 7.63
N ALA A 26 -4.99 -10.33 8.60
CA ALA A 26 -5.10 -10.03 10.02
C ALA A 26 -3.95 -9.11 10.48
N PHE A 27 -2.69 -9.44 10.17
CA PHE A 27 -1.53 -8.62 10.51
C PHE A 27 -1.58 -7.26 9.81
N PHE A 28 -2.02 -7.22 8.55
CA PHE A 28 -2.21 -5.97 7.84
C PHE A 28 -3.26 -5.08 8.53
N SER A 29 -4.42 -5.64 8.87
CA SER A 29 -5.49 -4.91 9.57
C SER A 29 -5.03 -4.40 10.93
N LEU A 30 -4.30 -5.23 11.68
CA LEU A 30 -3.71 -4.85 12.95
C LEU A 30 -2.71 -3.70 12.79
N GLY A 31 -1.80 -3.79 11.82
CA GLY A 31 -0.84 -2.73 11.51
C GLY A 31 -1.51 -1.42 11.09
N MET A 32 -2.57 -1.50 10.29
CA MET A 32 -3.38 -0.33 9.91
C MET A 32 -4.03 0.33 11.12
N GLY A 33 -4.37 -0.43 12.16
CA GLY A 33 -4.84 0.08 13.45
C GLY A 33 -3.82 1.00 14.12
N PHE A 34 -2.53 0.63 14.13
CA PHE A 34 -1.44 1.46 14.68
C PHE A 34 -1.12 2.70 13.85
N ILE A 35 -1.57 2.72 12.59
CA ILE A 35 -1.28 3.79 11.63
C ILE A 35 -2.61 4.46 11.26
N ALA A 36 -3.55 4.50 12.21
CA ALA A 36 -4.86 5.08 12.01
C ALA A 36 -4.72 6.56 11.62
N VAL A 37 -5.00 6.80 10.34
CA VAL A 37 -4.73 8.06 9.66
C VAL A 37 -5.52 9.23 10.25
N GLY A 38 -6.70 8.96 10.80
CA GLY A 38 -7.56 9.98 11.41
C GLY A 38 -7.24 10.31 12.86
N THR A 39 -6.54 9.44 13.59
CA THR A 39 -6.38 9.56 15.04
C THR A 39 -4.93 9.50 15.49
N ILE A 40 -4.21 8.45 15.12
CA ILE A 40 -2.83 8.23 15.59
C ILE A 40 -1.85 9.13 14.85
N LEU A 41 -1.94 9.27 13.54
CA LEU A 41 -0.99 10.10 12.77
C LEU A 41 -1.06 11.59 13.17
N PRO A 42 -2.25 12.20 13.31
CA PRO A 42 -2.38 13.57 13.83
C PRO A 42 -1.79 13.73 15.24
N LEU A 43 -2.03 12.74 16.13
CA LEU A 43 -1.50 12.76 17.48
C LEU A 43 0.03 12.65 17.49
N PHE A 44 0.59 11.76 16.67
CA PHE A 44 2.03 11.59 16.49
C PHE A 44 2.68 12.91 16.05
N ILE A 45 2.13 13.58 15.02
CA ILE A 45 2.62 14.89 14.59
C ILE A 45 2.52 15.93 15.70
N ARG A 46 1.46 15.93 16.51
CA ARG A 46 1.28 16.86 17.62
C ARG A 46 2.34 16.71 18.72
N HIS A 47 2.91 15.51 18.89
CA HIS A 47 4.05 15.30 19.80
C HIS A 47 5.38 15.85 19.23
N LEU A 48 5.47 15.99 17.90
CA LEU A 48 6.65 16.51 17.20
C LEU A 48 6.59 18.04 17.03
N THR A 49 5.40 18.62 16.86
CA THR A 49 5.19 20.05 16.61
C THR A 49 3.84 20.56 17.09
N ASN A 50 3.79 21.82 17.55
CA ASN A 50 2.56 22.49 17.97
C ASN A 50 1.82 23.17 16.80
N LEU A 51 2.41 23.20 15.61
CA LEU A 51 1.85 23.88 14.44
C LEU A 51 0.77 23.02 13.78
N LYS A 52 -0.50 23.46 13.89
CA LYS A 52 -1.67 22.80 13.30
C LYS A 52 -1.56 22.59 11.79
N PHE A 53 -0.76 23.42 11.11
CA PHE A 53 -0.48 23.32 9.67
C PHE A 53 0.00 21.92 9.26
N TYR A 54 0.89 21.28 10.03
CA TYR A 54 1.42 19.96 9.70
C TYR A 54 0.38 18.84 9.78
N ILE A 55 -0.62 18.99 10.66
CA ILE A 55 -1.73 18.03 10.73
C ILE A 55 -2.57 18.11 9.46
N SER A 56 -2.85 19.32 8.98
CA SER A 56 -3.56 19.55 7.71
C SER A 56 -2.77 19.04 6.51
N MET A 57 -1.43 19.12 6.53
CA MET A 57 -0.57 18.57 5.48
C MET A 57 -0.75 17.05 5.31
N ILE A 58 -1.04 16.31 6.38
CA ILE A 58 -1.34 14.88 6.29
C ILE A 58 -2.51 14.68 5.33
N SER A 59 -3.66 15.31 5.60
CA SER A 59 -4.86 15.22 4.76
C SER A 59 -4.60 15.64 3.32
N ALA A 60 -3.86 16.73 3.11
CA ALA A 60 -3.49 17.20 1.77
C ALA A 60 -2.70 16.13 1.01
N ILE A 61 -1.63 15.57 1.60
CA ILE A 61 -0.80 14.54 0.95
C ILE A 61 -1.62 13.30 0.62
N LEU A 62 -2.53 12.89 1.51
CA LEU A 62 -3.40 11.73 1.28
C LEU A 62 -4.35 11.97 0.10
N MET A 63 -4.98 13.15 0.03
CA MET A 63 -5.88 13.52 -1.06
C MET A 63 -5.14 13.68 -2.38
N PHE A 64 -4.08 14.47 -2.43
CA PHE A 64 -3.32 14.71 -3.65
C PHE A 64 -2.64 13.42 -4.16
N GLY A 65 -2.08 12.63 -3.25
CA GLY A 65 -1.45 11.34 -3.57
C GLY A 65 -2.41 10.32 -4.16
N ALA A 66 -3.71 10.38 -3.82
CA ALA A 66 -4.74 9.52 -4.40
C ALA A 66 -5.25 10.01 -5.76
N ASN A 67 -5.39 11.33 -5.95
CA ASN A 67 -6.11 11.90 -7.09
C ASN A 67 -5.23 12.28 -8.29
N ILE A 68 -4.07 12.91 -8.06
CA ILE A 68 -3.13 13.32 -9.13
C ILE A 68 -2.80 12.15 -10.07
N PRO A 69 -2.55 10.95 -9.57
CA PRO A 69 -2.19 9.86 -10.44
C PRO A 69 -3.34 9.32 -11.29
N GLN A 70 -4.58 9.38 -10.81
CA GLN A 70 -5.74 8.97 -11.60
C GLN A 70 -5.87 9.87 -12.83
N LEU A 71 -5.65 11.18 -12.65
CA LEU A 71 -5.65 12.15 -13.74
C LEU A 71 -4.57 11.85 -14.80
N LEU A 72 -3.35 11.50 -14.37
CA LEU A 72 -2.23 11.22 -15.28
C LEU A 72 -2.28 9.81 -15.89
N SER A 73 -2.84 8.84 -15.16
CA SER A 73 -2.82 7.43 -15.54
C SER A 73 -3.95 6.99 -16.45
N ALA A 74 -5.03 7.77 -16.56
CA ALA A 74 -6.14 7.47 -17.47
C ALA A 74 -5.69 7.23 -18.92
N LYS A 75 -4.60 7.89 -19.35
CA LYS A 75 -4.02 7.75 -20.70
C LYS A 75 -3.14 6.51 -20.92
N TYR A 76 -2.68 5.83 -19.87
CA TYR A 76 -1.70 4.74 -19.97
C TYR A 76 -2.24 3.45 -19.38
N THR A 77 -3.04 2.74 -20.18
CA THR A 77 -3.46 1.37 -19.91
C THR A 77 -2.97 0.48 -21.04
N ARG A 78 -1.86 -0.24 -20.84
CA ARG A 78 -1.37 -1.26 -21.78
C ARG A 78 -0.71 -2.44 -21.05
N ASN A 79 -1.00 -3.61 -21.61
CA ASN A 79 -0.60 -5.01 -21.39
C ASN A 79 0.47 -5.33 -20.33
N PHE A 80 0.13 -6.27 -19.44
CA PHE A 80 1.08 -6.96 -18.56
C PHE A 80 0.81 -8.47 -18.56
N ASP A 81 1.77 -9.24 -19.09
CA ASP A 81 1.69 -10.69 -19.31
C ASP A 81 1.86 -11.55 -18.04
N ARG A 82 2.47 -11.03 -16.95
CA ARG A 82 2.66 -11.80 -15.70
C ARG A 82 2.48 -10.94 -14.46
N LYS A 83 1.54 -11.33 -13.60
CA LYS A 83 0.84 -10.40 -12.69
C LYS A 83 1.12 -10.65 -11.20
N LYS A 84 1.52 -11.86 -10.80
CA LYS A 84 1.68 -12.26 -9.38
C LYS A 84 2.91 -11.64 -8.69
N LYS A 85 4.12 -11.82 -9.25
CA LYS A 85 5.37 -11.33 -8.63
C LYS A 85 5.39 -9.80 -8.39
N PRO A 86 4.99 -8.95 -9.36
CA PRO A 86 5.02 -7.50 -9.15
C PRO A 86 4.05 -7.02 -8.06
N VAL A 87 2.89 -7.68 -7.90
CA VAL A 87 1.90 -7.30 -6.88
C VAL A 87 2.40 -7.63 -5.48
N LEU A 88 3.04 -8.79 -5.30
CA LEU A 88 3.63 -9.18 -4.02
C LEU A 88 4.78 -8.25 -3.61
N ILE A 89 5.68 -7.94 -4.54
CA ILE A 89 6.80 -7.00 -4.28
C ILE A 89 6.27 -5.62 -3.91
N LEU A 90 5.28 -5.10 -4.65
CA LEU A 90 4.68 -3.79 -4.33
C LEU A 90 3.96 -3.80 -2.98
N GLY A 91 3.33 -4.91 -2.61
CA GLY A 91 2.71 -5.09 -1.29
C GLY A 91 3.75 -5.05 -0.15
N LEU A 92 4.89 -5.69 -0.32
CA LEU A 92 6.00 -5.63 0.65
C LEU A 92 6.60 -4.22 0.73
N LEU A 93 6.83 -3.57 -0.42
CA LEU A 93 7.36 -2.21 -0.49
C LEU A 93 6.46 -1.17 0.18
N GLN A 94 5.16 -1.43 0.32
CA GLN A 94 4.23 -0.56 1.06
C GLN A 94 4.41 -0.63 2.58
N ARG A 95 5.03 -1.71 3.11
CA ARG A 95 5.22 -1.93 4.55
C ARG A 95 6.54 -1.34 5.07
N ILE A 96 7.57 -1.34 4.21
CA ILE A 96 8.90 -0.77 4.51
C ILE A 96 8.85 0.67 5.05
N PRO A 97 8.05 1.60 4.50
CA PRO A 97 8.04 3.00 4.94
C PRO A 97 7.61 3.14 6.41
N TRP A 98 6.64 2.33 6.83
CA TRP A 98 6.15 2.34 8.21
C TRP A 98 7.14 1.72 9.19
N LEU A 99 7.78 0.61 8.81
CA LEU A 99 8.86 0.02 9.59
C LEU A 99 10.04 0.98 9.76
N LEU A 100 10.43 1.66 8.68
CA LEU A 100 11.47 2.67 8.72
C LEU A 100 11.10 3.80 9.67
N LEU A 101 9.87 4.32 9.60
CA LEU A 101 9.39 5.37 10.50
C LEU A 101 9.45 4.94 11.98
N THR A 102 9.06 3.71 12.28
CA THR A 102 9.15 3.16 13.64
C THR A 102 10.59 3.14 14.13
N ILE A 103 11.54 2.65 13.31
CA ILE A 103 12.96 2.63 13.66
C ILE A 103 13.48 4.05 13.89
N LEU A 104 13.21 4.97 12.95
CA LEU A 104 13.67 6.36 13.04
C LEU A 104 13.17 7.08 14.30
N THR A 105 12.01 6.71 14.82
CA THR A 105 11.44 7.30 16.05
C THR A 105 12.35 7.10 17.27
N PHE A 106 13.14 6.03 17.31
CA PHE A 106 14.07 5.77 18.43
C PHE A 106 15.39 6.54 18.33
N PHE A 107 15.79 6.96 17.13
CA PHE A 107 17.13 7.51 16.88
C PHE A 107 17.14 9.00 16.52
N MET A 108 16.02 9.55 16.03
CA MET A 108 15.97 10.93 15.52
C MET A 108 15.36 11.92 16.51
N ASN A 109 15.85 13.15 16.45
CA ASN A 109 15.24 14.28 17.15
C ASN A 109 13.90 14.66 16.52
N LYS A 110 13.04 15.36 17.27
CA LYS A 110 11.66 15.71 16.83
C LYS A 110 11.59 16.40 15.47
N LYS A 111 12.51 17.34 15.20
CA LYS A 111 12.55 18.10 13.94
C LYS A 111 12.90 17.21 12.75
N ASP A 112 13.93 16.38 12.88
CA ASP A 112 14.39 15.49 11.83
C ASP A 112 13.33 14.40 11.56
N LEU A 113 12.74 13.86 12.63
CA LEU A 113 11.67 12.86 12.56
C LEU A 113 10.43 13.42 11.85
N LEU A 114 10.09 14.70 12.05
CA LEU A 114 8.99 15.36 11.36
C LEU A 114 9.23 15.43 9.84
N ILE A 115 10.45 15.78 9.43
CA ILE A 115 10.83 15.83 8.00
C ILE A 115 10.80 14.42 7.41
N SER A 116 11.42 13.45 8.09
CA SER A 116 11.41 12.04 7.67
C SER A 116 9.99 11.50 7.56
N PHE A 117 9.08 11.83 8.49
CA PHE A 117 7.68 11.43 8.43
C PHE A 117 7.02 11.85 7.11
N PHE A 118 7.18 13.11 6.69
CA PHE A 118 6.54 13.59 5.45
C PHE A 118 7.17 12.97 4.19
N ILE A 119 8.49 12.77 4.18
CA ILE A 119 9.18 12.07 3.08
C ILE A 119 8.65 10.63 2.95
N ILE A 120 8.58 9.92 4.08
CA ILE A 120 8.07 8.55 4.15
C ILE A 120 6.60 8.48 3.72
N LEU A 121 5.77 9.42 4.17
CA LEU A 121 4.35 9.49 3.80
C LEU A 121 4.17 9.69 2.29
N GLY A 122 4.98 10.56 1.68
CA GLY A 122 5.00 10.77 0.23
C GLY A 122 5.42 9.51 -0.54
N PHE A 123 6.49 8.85 -0.08
CA PHE A 123 6.95 7.59 -0.66
C PHE A 123 5.92 6.47 -0.54
N TYR A 124 5.29 6.33 0.64
CA TYR A 124 4.20 5.39 0.86
C TYR A 124 3.05 5.62 -0.12
N LYS A 125 2.63 6.87 -0.34
CA LYS A 125 1.56 7.16 -1.30
C LYS A 125 1.93 6.85 -2.74
N ARG A 126 3.18 7.10 -3.14
CA ARG A 126 3.67 6.72 -4.47
C ARG A 126 3.66 5.20 -4.68
N THR A 127 4.10 4.42 -3.71
CA THR A 127 4.10 2.95 -3.81
C THR A 127 2.69 2.36 -3.75
N GLN A 128 1.81 2.95 -2.93
CA GLN A 128 0.39 2.62 -2.88
C GLN A 128 -0.28 2.78 -4.24
N LEU A 129 -0.04 3.92 -4.88
CA LEU A 129 -0.53 4.22 -6.20
C LEU A 129 -0.13 3.19 -7.26
N LEU A 130 1.17 2.85 -7.33
CA LEU A 130 1.67 1.92 -8.33
C LEU A 130 1.01 0.54 -8.19
N SER A 131 0.75 0.12 -6.96
CA SER A 131 0.02 -1.12 -6.66
C SER A 131 -1.45 -1.04 -7.07
N GLU A 132 -2.15 0.06 -6.75
CA GLU A 132 -3.56 0.25 -7.13
C GLU A 132 -3.75 0.28 -8.66
N LYS A 133 -2.89 1.01 -9.37
CA LYS A 133 -2.95 1.07 -10.84
C LYS A 133 -2.77 -0.32 -11.43
N LYS A 134 -1.78 -1.09 -10.95
CA LYS A 134 -1.61 -2.48 -11.39
C LYS A 134 -2.86 -3.30 -11.07
N ARG A 135 -3.36 -3.30 -9.83
CA ARG A 135 -4.56 -4.06 -9.43
C ARG A 135 -5.79 -3.75 -10.30
N LYS A 136 -6.06 -2.48 -10.62
CA LYS A 136 -7.18 -2.08 -11.51
C LYS A 136 -6.99 -2.61 -12.94
N VAL A 137 -5.78 -2.53 -13.49
CA VAL A 137 -5.46 -3.12 -14.80
C VAL A 137 -5.62 -4.64 -14.78
N LEU A 138 -5.23 -5.30 -13.68
CA LEU A 138 -5.44 -6.74 -13.50
C LEU A 138 -6.92 -7.09 -13.50
N ALA A 139 -7.72 -6.40 -12.69
CA ALA A 139 -9.17 -6.64 -12.56
C ALA A 139 -9.91 -6.45 -13.88
N ASN A 140 -9.59 -5.41 -14.66
CA ASN A 140 -10.20 -5.18 -15.96
C ASN A 140 -9.83 -6.27 -16.97
N ALA A 141 -8.58 -6.72 -16.97
CA ALA A 141 -8.17 -7.82 -17.84
C ALA A 141 -8.86 -9.15 -17.45
N PHE A 142 -9.04 -9.44 -16.16
CA PHE A 142 -9.80 -10.63 -15.73
C PHE A 142 -11.28 -10.55 -16.11
N ARG A 143 -11.91 -9.36 -16.01
CA ARG A 143 -13.29 -9.14 -16.46
C ARG A 143 -13.47 -9.41 -17.96
N ILE A 144 -12.53 -9.00 -18.81
CA ILE A 144 -12.58 -9.23 -20.27
C ILE A 144 -12.51 -10.73 -20.60
N TYR A 145 -11.68 -11.49 -19.88
CA TYR A 145 -11.56 -12.95 -20.07
C TYR A 145 -12.71 -13.77 -19.47
N LEU A 146 -13.59 -13.16 -18.67
CA LEU A 146 -14.75 -13.82 -18.06
C LEU A 146 -16.05 -13.54 -18.85
N ILE A 147 -15.99 -12.63 -19.83
CA ILE A 147 -17.11 -12.21 -20.69
C ILE A 147 -16.98 -12.81 -22.11
N LEU A 148 -15.81 -13.37 -22.46
CA LEU A 148 -15.54 -14.15 -23.67
C LEU A 148 -15.41 -15.63 -23.31
#